data_AF-A0A0A9GU94-F1
#
_entry.id   AF-A0A0A9GU94-F1
#
_cell.length_a   1.000
_cell.length_b   1.000
_cell.length_c   1.000
_cell.angle_alpha   90.00
_cell.angle_beta   90.00
_cell.angle_gamma   90.00
#
_symmetry.space_group_name_H-M   'P 1'
#
loop_
_entity.id
_entity.type
_entity.pdbx_description
1 polymer ?
#
loop_
_entity_poly.entity_id
_entity_poly.type
_entity_poly.pdbx_seq_one_letter_code
_entity_poly.pdbx_strand_id
1 'polypeptide(L)'
;MRAHHHFSCPVCSRSACDMSDTWRKLDEEVAATPMPEIYQKKMVWILCNDCSATSSVRFHVLGHKCPGCSSYNTRETRAGPAPAALSRV
;
A
#
# COMPACT_ATOMS: atom_id res chain seq x y z
N MET A 1 -2.57 20.94 22.53
CA MET A 1 -2.25 20.78 21.10
C MET A 1 -2.68 19.38 20.69
N ARG A 2 -3.56 19.24 19.69
CA ARG A 2 -3.88 17.91 19.14
C ARG A 2 -2.66 17.48 18.32
N ALA A 3 -1.90 16.52 18.83
CA ALA A 3 -0.85 15.92 18.04
C ALA A 3 -1.52 15.13 16.91
N HIS A 4 -1.59 15.73 15.72
CA HIS A 4 -1.94 14.99 14.53
C HIS A 4 -0.70 14.18 14.16
N HIS A 5 -0.60 12.96 14.69
CA HIS A 5 0.45 12.00 14.36
C HIS A 5 0.24 11.51 12.92
N HIS A 6 0.45 12.39 11.94
CA HIS A 6 0.45 12.00 10.54
C HIS A 6 1.85 11.45 10.25
N PHE A 7 1.95 10.12 10.22
CA PHE A 7 3.20 9.40 9.92
C PHE A 7 3.62 9.51 8.45
N SER A 8 2.91 10.30 7.64
CA SER A 8 3.21 10.55 6.24
C SER A 8 3.51 12.04 6.00
N CYS A 9 4.56 12.31 5.23
CA CYS A 9 4.94 13.66 4.81
C CYS A 9 3.80 14.29 4.00
N PRO A 10 3.30 15.50 4.35
CA PRO A 10 2.19 16.13 3.63
C PRO A 10 2.55 16.59 2.21
N VAL A 11 3.86 16.65 1.88
CA VAL A 11 4.34 17.11 0.58
C VAL A 11 4.48 15.94 -0.40
N CYS A 12 5.04 14.81 0.04
CA CYS A 12 5.36 13.68 -0.84
C CYS A 12 4.68 12.36 -0.45
N SER A 13 3.90 12.35 0.63
CA SER A 13 3.16 11.19 1.15
C SER A 13 4.00 10.00 1.62
N ARG A 14 5.34 10.08 1.58
CA ARG A 14 6.25 9.08 2.15
C ARG A 14 6.14 9.02 3.66
N SER A 15 6.43 7.84 4.22
CA SER A 15 6.54 7.65 5.66
C SER A 15 7.61 8.59 6.23
N ALA A 16 7.26 9.32 7.28
CA ALA A 16 8.11 10.35 7.89
C ALA A 16 9.19 9.76 8.83
N CYS A 17 8.97 8.53 9.30
CA CYS A 17 9.89 7.79 10.15
C CYS A 17 9.83 6.29 9.81
N ASP A 18 10.68 5.48 10.44
CA ASP A 18 10.57 4.03 10.34
C ASP A 18 9.24 3.56 10.95
N MET A 19 8.45 2.87 10.13
CA MET A 19 7.13 2.35 10.47
C MET A 19 7.11 0.81 10.45
N SER A 20 8.27 0.16 10.39
CA SER A 20 8.39 -1.30 10.26
C SER A 20 7.63 -2.07 11.35
N ASP A 21 7.70 -1.62 12.61
CA ASP A 21 6.95 -2.24 13.71
C ASP A 21 5.43 -2.09 13.56
N THR A 22 4.97 -0.97 13.01
CA THR A 22 3.55 -0.74 12.71
C THR A 22 3.08 -1.65 11.59
N TRP A 23 3.90 -1.82 10.54
CA TRP A 23 3.62 -2.73 9.43
C TRP A 23 3.58 -4.20 9.88
N ARG A 24 4.46 -4.61 10.80
CA ARG A 24 4.41 -5.95 11.39
C ARG A 24 3.11 -6.22 12.15
N LYS A 25 2.62 -5.24 12.92
CA LYS A 25 1.31 -5.37 13.61
C LYS A 25 0.16 -5.50 12.61
N LEU A 26 0.21 -4.74 11.51
CA LEU A 26 -0.77 -4.86 10.45
C LEU A 26 -0.71 -6.22 9.73
N ASP A 27 0.48 -6.81 9.57
CA ASP A 27 0.60 -8.19 9.06
C ASP A 27 -0.15 -9.18 9.96
N GLU A 28 0.01 -9.07 11.28
CA GLU A 28 -0.65 -9.92 12.28
C GLU A 28 -2.18 -9.75 12.24
N GLU A 29 -2.67 -8.51 12.18
CA GLU A 29 -4.10 -8.22 12.09
C GLU A 29 -4.71 -8.75 10.80
N VAL A 30 -4.05 -8.55 9.65
CA VAL A 30 -4.46 -9.08 8.35
C VAL A 30 -4.54 -10.62 8.38
N ALA A 31 -3.57 -11.28 9.01
CA ALA A 31 -3.57 -12.73 9.14
C ALA A 31 -4.71 -13.23 10.07
N ALA A 32 -5.01 -12.47 11.14
CA ALA A 32 -6.08 -12.79 12.08
C ALA A 32 -7.49 -12.53 11.51
N THR A 33 -7.64 -11.65 10.50
CA THR A 33 -8.93 -11.30 9.89
C THR A 33 -9.01 -11.75 8.42
N PRO A 34 -9.17 -13.06 8.13
CA PRO A 34 -9.27 -13.52 6.75
C PRO A 34 -10.47 -12.89 6.02
N MET A 35 -10.26 -12.46 4.77
CA MET A 35 -11.32 -11.84 3.98
C MET A 35 -12.46 -12.83 3.65
N PRO A 36 -13.73 -12.38 3.64
CA PRO A 36 -14.86 -13.17 3.17
C PRO A 36 -14.66 -13.68 1.74
N GLU A 37 -15.25 -14.84 1.43
CA GLU A 37 -15.05 -15.55 0.15
C GLU A 37 -15.26 -14.66 -1.09
N ILE A 38 -16.27 -13.79 -1.05
CA ILE A 38 -16.59 -12.83 -2.12
C ILE A 38 -15.44 -11.87 -2.47
N TYR A 39 -14.51 -11.64 -1.54
CA TYR A 39 -13.37 -10.74 -1.70
C TYR A 39 -12.02 -11.47 -1.75
N GLN A 40 -11.94 -12.77 -1.47
CA GLN A 40 -10.65 -13.49 -1.42
C GLN A 40 -9.87 -13.45 -2.73
N LYS A 41 -10.58 -13.43 -3.87
CA LYS A 41 -9.98 -13.36 -5.22
C LYS A 41 -9.94 -11.93 -5.78
N LYS A 42 -10.42 -10.95 -5.02
CA LYS A 42 -10.41 -9.56 -5.47
C LYS A 42 -8.97 -9.05 -5.46
N MET A 43 -8.52 -8.59 -6.62
CA MET A 43 -7.22 -7.95 -6.79
C MET A 43 -7.41 -6.45 -6.98
N VAL A 44 -6.50 -5.66 -6.42
CA VAL A 44 -6.45 -4.21 -6.61
C VAL A 44 -5.04 -3.78 -7.01
N TRP A 45 -4.98 -2.72 -7.80
CA TRP A 45 -3.72 -2.06 -8.11
C TRP A 45 -3.41 -1.05 -7.02
N ILE A 46 -2.17 -1.02 -6.58
CA ILE A 46 -1.68 -0.07 -5.58
C ILE A 46 -0.44 0.66 -6.09
N LEU A 47 -0.28 1.90 -5.66
CA LEU A 47 0.99 2.62 -5.68
C LEU A 47 1.52 2.72 -4.24
N CYS A 48 2.76 2.28 -4.04
CA CYS A 48 3.45 2.47 -2.77
C CYS A 48 4.03 3.88 -2.68
N ASN A 49 3.72 4.62 -1.61
CA ASN A 49 4.25 5.97 -1.43
C ASN A 49 5.74 5.94 -1.06
N ASP A 50 6.21 4.88 -0.39
CA ASP A 50 7.59 4.78 0.11
C ASP A 50 8.59 4.41 -0.99
N CYS A 51 8.29 3.40 -1.81
CA CYS A 51 9.18 2.96 -2.89
C CYS A 51 8.72 3.36 -4.29
N SER A 52 7.57 4.03 -4.43
CA SER A 52 6.97 4.43 -5.71
C SER A 52 6.62 3.27 -6.68
N ALA A 53 6.73 2.01 -6.26
CA ALA A 53 6.38 0.87 -7.08
C ALA A 53 4.85 0.72 -7.20
N THR A 54 4.40 0.33 -8.39
CA THR A 54 3.01 -0.09 -8.62
C THR A 54 2.92 -1.60 -8.62
N SER A 55 1.92 -2.18 -7.96
CA SER A 55 1.77 -3.63 -7.85
C SER A 55 0.30 -4.03 -7.80
N SER A 56 0.00 -5.23 -8.30
CA SER A 56 -1.32 -5.85 -8.13
C SER A 56 -1.27 -6.78 -6.92
N VAL A 57 -2.13 -6.54 -5.94
CA VAL A 57 -2.16 -7.27 -4.67
C VAL A 57 -3.58 -7.69 -4.32
N ARG A 58 -3.70 -8.68 -3.42
CA ARG A 58 -5.02 -9.09 -2.92
C ARG A 58 -5.64 -7.96 -2.11
N PHE A 59 -6.92 -7.72 -2.33
CA PHE A 59 -7.67 -6.73 -1.59
C PHE A 59 -7.83 -7.17 -0.13
N HIS A 60 -7.52 -6.27 0.79
CA HIS A 60 -7.78 -6.47 2.21
C HIS A 60 -8.29 -5.17 2.82
N VAL A 61 -9.34 -5.24 3.64
CA VAL A 61 -10.00 -4.06 4.22
C VAL A 61 -9.07 -3.23 5.13
N LEU A 62 -8.15 -3.90 5.83
CA LEU A 62 -7.19 -3.23 6.73
C LEU A 62 -6.05 -2.51 5.99
N GLY A 63 -5.74 -2.89 4.75
CA GLY A 63 -4.66 -2.25 3.99
C GLY A 63 -3.93 -3.21 3.06
N HIS A 64 -3.10 -2.62 2.20
CA HIS A 64 -2.44 -3.32 1.11
C HIS A 64 -0.92 -3.27 1.27
N LYS A 65 -0.31 -4.42 1.50
CA LYS A 65 1.13 -4.55 1.65
C LYS A 65 1.84 -4.40 0.31
N CYS A 66 2.84 -3.52 0.26
CA CYS A 66 3.74 -3.42 -0.88
C CYS A 66 4.68 -4.64 -0.93
N PRO A 67 4.72 -5.42 -2.02
CA PRO A 67 5.63 -6.56 -2.13
C PRO A 67 7.11 -6.15 -2.26
N GLY A 68 7.40 -4.91 -2.67
CA GLY A 68 8.77 -4.44 -2.89
C GLY A 68 9.49 -3.93 -1.64
N CYS A 69 8.76 -3.36 -0.68
CA CYS A 69 9.35 -2.77 0.54
C CYS A 69 8.62 -3.12 1.84
N SER A 70 7.59 -3.98 1.78
CA SER A 70 6.76 -4.37 2.93
C SER A 70 5.98 -3.25 3.63
N SER A 71 6.00 -2.04 3.10
CA SER A 71 5.20 -0.92 3.62
C SER A 71 3.71 -1.08 3.30
N TYR A 72 2.85 -0.62 4.21
CA TYR A 72 1.42 -0.45 3.99
C TYR A 72 1.02 1.00 3.65
N ASN A 73 1.98 1.91 3.54
CA ASN A 73 1.74 3.28 3.06
C ASN A 73 1.51 3.28 1.54
N THR A 74 0.37 2.74 1.13
CA THR A 74 -0.02 2.51 -0.26
C THR A 74 -1.38 3.16 -0.53
N ARG A 75 -1.64 3.49 -1.80
CA ARG A 75 -2.95 3.97 -2.26
C ARG A 75 -3.45 3.09 -3.39
N GLU A 76 -4.74 2.79 -3.40
CA GLU A 76 -5.38 2.10 -4.52
C GLU A 76 -5.38 2.97 -5.78
N THR A 77 -5.15 2.35 -6.93
CA THR A 77 -5.20 2.99 -8.25
C THR A 77 -6.25 2.31 -9.12
N ARG A 78 -6.89 3.09 -10.01
CA ARG A 78 -7.96 2.60 -10.88
C ARG A 78 -7.45 1.64 -11.98
N ALA A 79 -6.16 1.63 -12.27
CA ALA A 79 -5.54 0.81 -13.29
C ALA A 79 -4.12 0.42 -12.86
N GLY A 80 -3.61 -0.66 -13.47
CA GLY A 80 -2.20 -1.01 -13.42
C GLY A 80 -1.32 0.04 -14.10
N PRO A 81 0.01 -0.09 -14.01
CA PRO A 81 0.90 0.86 -14.66
C PRO A 81 0.52 0.98 -16.13
N ALA A 82 0.34 2.22 -16.60
CA ALA A 82 0.12 2.46 -18.02
C ALA A 82 1.27 1.77 -18.79
N PRO A 83 1.00 1.10 -19.94
CA PRO A 83 2.08 0.57 -20.75
C PRO A 83 3.05 1.73 -20.98
N ALA A 84 4.31 1.54 -20.58
CA ALA A 84 5.35 2.54 -20.77
C ALA A 84 5.23 3.01 -22.22
N ALA A 85 4.90 4.29 -22.42
CA ALA A 85 4.91 4.87 -23.74
C ALA A 85 6.32 4.60 -24.27
N LEU A 86 6.43 3.66 -25.22
CA LEU A 86 7.65 3.41 -25.95
C LEU A 86 8.10 4.78 -26.43
N SER A 87 9.19 5.28 -25.84
CA SER A 87 9.83 6.50 -26.30
C SER A 87 10.14 6.25 -27.77
N ARG A 88 9.35 6.87 -28.65
CA ARG A 88 9.57 6.88 -30.09
C ARG A 88 10.89 7.61 -30.28
N VAL A 89 11.98 6.86 -30.39
CA VAL A 89 13.18 7.30 -31.09
C VAL A 89 12.90 7.15 -32.58
#